data_AF-A0A0E9LSS1-F1
#
_entry.id   AF-A0A0E9LSS1-F1
#
_cell.length_a   1.000
_cell.length_b   1.000
_cell.length_c   1.000
_cell.angle_alpha   90.00
_cell.angle_beta   90.00
_cell.angle_gamma   90.00
#
_symmetry.space_group_name_H-M   'P 1'
#
loop_
_entity.id
_entity.type
_entity.pdbx_description
1 polymer ?
#
loop_
_entity_poly.entity_id
_entity_poly.type
_entity_poly.pdbx_seq_one_letter_code
_entity_poly.pdbx_strand_id
1 'polypeptide(L)'
;MQNKGAIRLFAILLALVSLYQLIFTYYTHKVENRATEYAEMRAGSEAAPEEIRQYEVQYLDSMAHEPVYNFFGLRKYTYMDCKNREINFGLDLKGG
;
A
#
# COMPACT_ATOMS: atom_id res chain seq x y z
N MET A 1 -36.45 -21.36 -0.32
CA MET A 1 -36.02 -19.95 -0.08
C MET A 1 -35.25 -19.76 1.24
N GLN A 2 -34.74 -20.81 1.89
CA GLN A 2 -34.23 -20.75 3.28
C GLN A 2 -32.73 -20.44 3.43
N ASN A 3 -31.90 -20.60 2.39
CA ASN A 3 -30.46 -20.31 2.49
C ASN A 3 -30.09 -18.84 2.20
N LYS A 4 -31.06 -17.96 1.92
CA LYS A 4 -30.80 -16.54 1.60
C LYS A 4 -30.09 -15.80 2.74
N GLY A 5 -30.39 -16.15 4.00
CA GLY A 5 -29.73 -15.55 5.17
C GLY A 5 -28.26 -15.95 5.31
N ALA A 6 -27.96 -17.24 5.17
CA ALA A 6 -26.59 -17.75 5.26
C ALA A 6 -25.70 -17.19 4.14
N ILE A 7 -26.22 -17.09 2.91
CA ILE A 7 -25.49 -16.52 1.77
C ILE A 7 -25.20 -15.02 2.02
N ARG A 8 -26.16 -14.27 2.56
CA ARG A 8 -25.96 -12.85 2.88
C ARG A 8 -24.90 -12.64 3.97
N LEU A 9 -24.89 -13.50 5.00
CA LEU A 9 -23.87 -13.47 6.04
C LEU A 9 -22.48 -13.74 5.46
N PHE A 10 -22.34 -14.80 4.64
CA PHE A 10 -21.08 -15.12 3.98
C PHE A 10 -20.60 -13.98 3.06
N ALA A 11 -21.49 -13.36 2.30
CA ALA A 11 -21.15 -12.23 1.44
C ALA A 11 -20.64 -11.02 2.23
N ILE A 12 -21.25 -10.72 3.38
CA ILE A 12 -20.80 -9.63 4.26
C ILE A 12 -19.41 -9.93 4.84
N LEU A 13 -19.20 -11.16 5.34
CA LEU A 13 -17.90 -11.56 5.87
C LEU A 13 -16.81 -11.51 4.79
N LEU A 14 -17.12 -11.99 3.59
CA LEU A 14 -16.20 -11.91 2.45
C LEU A 14 -15.88 -10.46 2.11
N ALA A 15 -16.88 -9.58 2.05
CA ALA A 15 -16.69 -8.16 1.78
C ALA A 15 -15.82 -7.48 2.85
N LEU A 16 -15.98 -7.82 4.14
CA LEU A 16 -15.14 -7.31 5.21
C LEU A 16 -13.69 -7.76 5.08
N VAL A 17 -13.46 -9.03 4.73
CA VAL A 17 -12.10 -9.55 4.50
C VAL A 17 -11.46 -8.87 3.30
N SER A 18 -12.21 -8.69 2.20
CA SER A 18 -11.73 -7.95 1.03
C SER A 18 -11.42 -6.49 1.36
N LEU A 19 -12.26 -5.83 2.15
CA LEU A 19 -11.99 -4.46 2.59
C LEU A 19 -10.73 -4.38 3.46
N TYR A 20 -10.54 -5.32 4.37
CA TYR A 20 -9.33 -5.39 5.19
C TYR A 20 -8.06 -5.54 4.33
N GLN A 21 -8.09 -6.36 3.28
CA GLN A 21 -6.96 -6.49 2.35
C GLN A 21 -6.72 -5.19 1.57
N LEU A 22 -7.77 -4.57 1.05
CA LEU A 22 -7.68 -3.32 0.29
C LEU A 22 -7.16 -2.14 1.12
N ILE A 23 -7.40 -2.12 2.42
CA ILE A 23 -6.88 -1.06 3.30
C ILE A 23 -5.34 -1.03 3.27
N PHE A 24 -4.66 -2.18 3.30
CA PHE A 24 -3.19 -2.19 3.24
C PHE A 24 -2.69 -1.62 1.91
N THR A 25 -3.26 -2.07 0.80
CA THR A 25 -3.01 -1.53 -0.54
C THR A 25 -3.24 -0.01 -0.63
N TYR A 26 -4.29 0.50 0.03
CA TYR A 26 -4.53 1.94 0.07
C TYR A 26 -3.40 2.70 0.79
N TYR A 27 -2.92 2.19 1.92
CA TYR A 27 -1.84 2.84 2.67
C TYR A 27 -0.48 2.72 1.99
N THR A 28 -0.17 1.62 1.32
CA THR A 28 1.07 1.46 0.52
C THR A 28 1.10 2.45 -0.63
N HIS A 29 0.03 2.50 -1.44
CA HIS A 29 -0.08 3.47 -2.54
C HIS A 29 -0.01 4.92 -2.06
N LYS A 30 -0.56 5.22 -0.88
CA LYS A 30 -0.47 6.57 -0.32
C LYS A 30 0.97 6.97 -0.01
N VAL A 31 1.81 6.04 0.43
CA VAL A 31 3.23 6.29 0.70
C VAL A 31 4.01 6.37 -0.60
N GLU A 32 3.73 5.49 -1.56
CA GLU A 32 4.33 5.50 -2.89
C GLU A 32 4.05 6.80 -3.64
N ASN A 33 2.81 7.27 -3.67
CA ASN A 33 2.46 8.54 -4.29
C ASN A 33 3.23 9.72 -3.68
N ARG A 34 3.44 9.71 -2.36
CA ARG A 34 4.26 10.74 -1.69
C ARG A 34 5.74 10.61 -2.04
N ALA A 35 6.23 9.38 -2.22
CA ALA A 35 7.59 9.13 -2.66
C ALA A 35 7.81 9.67 -4.08
N THR A 36 6.85 9.45 -4.98
CA THR A 36 6.85 10.00 -6.34
C THR A 36 6.80 11.53 -6.32
N GLU A 37 5.87 12.13 -5.56
CA GLU A 37 5.77 13.60 -5.42
C GLU A 37 7.08 14.20 -4.87
N TYR A 38 7.68 13.55 -3.86
CA TYR A 38 8.97 13.98 -3.31
C TYR A 38 10.10 13.87 -4.34
N ALA A 39 10.14 12.77 -5.10
CA ALA A 39 11.14 12.53 -6.12
C ALA A 39 11.03 13.54 -7.27
N GLU A 40 9.82 13.79 -7.78
CA GLU A 40 9.57 14.78 -8.83
C GLU A 40 9.95 16.20 -8.38
N MET A 41 9.58 16.58 -7.15
CA MET A 41 9.94 17.89 -6.60
C MET A 41 11.46 18.04 -6.43
N ARG A 42 12.16 16.96 -6.05
CA ARG A 42 13.61 16.98 -5.79
C ARG A 42 14.44 16.93 -7.06
N ALA A 43 13.98 16.17 -8.05
CA ALA A 43 14.69 16.01 -9.31
C ALA A 43 14.47 17.21 -10.26
N GLY A 44 13.28 17.83 -10.20
CA GLY A 44 12.93 18.98 -11.05
C GLY A 44 12.49 18.57 -12.45
N SER A 45 12.00 19.53 -13.24
CA SER A 45 11.30 19.27 -14.51
C SER A 45 12.16 18.69 -15.65
N GLU A 46 13.49 18.69 -15.51
CA GLU A 46 14.44 18.18 -16.52
C GLU A 46 15.14 16.88 -16.10
N ALA A 47 14.78 16.31 -14.94
CA ALA A 47 15.43 15.11 -14.45
C ALA A 47 15.15 13.88 -15.30
N ALA A 48 16.17 13.03 -15.43
CA ALA A 48 16.02 11.73 -16.05
C ALA A 48 15.09 10.83 -15.20
N PRO A 49 14.30 9.94 -15.83
CA PRO A 49 13.44 9.00 -15.10
C PRO A 49 14.20 8.13 -14.08
N GLU A 50 15.47 7.84 -14.35
CA GLU A 50 16.36 7.10 -13.44
C GLU A 50 16.66 7.88 -12.15
N GLU A 51 16.85 9.20 -12.24
CA GLU A 51 17.12 10.03 -11.06
C GLU A 51 15.87 10.15 -10.18
N ILE A 52 14.69 10.31 -10.79
CA ILE A 52 13.41 10.31 -10.08
C ILE A 52 13.23 8.98 -9.33
N ARG A 53 13.49 7.84 -10.00
CA ARG A 53 13.40 6.52 -9.36
C ARG A 53 14.39 6.36 -8.19
N GLN A 54 15.60 6.92 -8.29
CA GLN A 54 16.57 6.89 -7.19
C GLN A 54 16.09 7.65 -5.96
N TYR A 55 15.52 8.86 -6.15
CA TYR A 55 14.97 9.63 -5.05
C TYR A 55 13.73 8.97 -4.43
N GLU A 56 12.90 8.33 -5.26
CA GLU A 56 11.74 7.55 -4.82
C GLU A 56 12.19 6.38 -3.91
N VAL A 57 13.16 5.57 -4.37
CA VAL A 57 13.67 4.44 -3.59
C VAL A 57 14.31 4.90 -2.28
N GLN A 58 15.09 5.99 -2.29
CA GLN A 58 15.65 6.56 -1.06
C GLN A 58 14.57 7.00 -0.06
N TYR A 59 13.50 7.63 -0.56
CA TYR A 59 12.37 8.01 0.29
C TYR A 59 11.65 6.79 0.87
N LEU A 60 11.39 5.78 0.03
CA LEU A 60 10.74 4.54 0.47
C LEU A 60 11.59 3.77 1.49
N ASP A 61 12.92 3.73 1.31
CA ASP A 61 13.84 3.10 2.25
C ASP A 61 13.83 3.81 3.62
N SER A 62 13.79 5.16 3.61
CA SER A 62 13.67 5.93 4.86
C SER A 62 12.33 5.71 5.58
N MET A 63 11.26 5.47 4.82
CA MET A 63 9.92 5.21 5.34
C MET A 63 9.67 3.73 5.71
N ALA A 64 10.60 2.83 5.35
CA ALA A 64 10.44 1.38 5.48
C ALA A 64 10.02 0.93 6.89
N HIS A 65 10.63 1.53 7.91
CA HIS A 65 10.44 1.17 9.31
C HIS A 65 9.43 2.09 10.03
N GLU A 66 8.91 3.10 9.35
CA GLU A 66 7.97 4.05 9.93
C GLU A 66 6.54 3.48 9.96
N PRO A 67 5.81 3.63 11.09
CA PRO A 67 4.44 3.15 11.21
C PRO A 67 3.48 4.03 10.39
N VAL A 68 3.00 3.51 9.27
CA VAL A 68 2.09 4.23 8.35
C VAL A 68 0.62 3.89 8.56
N TYR A 69 0.33 2.74 9.16
CA TYR A 69 -1.03 2.33 9.48
C TYR A 69 -1.13 1.83 10.92
N ASN A 70 -2.18 2.26 11.61
CA ASN A 70 -2.50 1.80 12.95
C ASN A 70 -3.90 1.19 12.93
N PHE A 71 -3.98 -0.12 13.11
CA PHE A 71 -5.25 -0.83 13.17
C PHE A 71 -5.94 -0.54 14.50
N PHE A 72 -6.79 0.50 14.52
CA PHE A 72 -7.61 0.89 15.67
C PHE A 72 -6.84 1.03 17.01
N GLY A 73 -5.55 1.36 16.97
CA GLY A 73 -4.72 1.49 18.17
C GLY A 73 -4.16 0.17 18.72
N LEU A 74 -4.54 -0.97 18.15
CA LEU A 74 -4.16 -2.30 18.63
C LEU A 74 -2.83 -2.78 18.05
N ARG A 75 -2.53 -2.39 16.81
CA ARG A 75 -1.30 -2.80 16.12
C ARG A 75 -0.87 -1.74 15.11
N LYS A 76 0.39 -1.32 15.24
CA LYS A 76 1.06 -0.50 14.24
C LYS A 76 1.64 -1.41 13.16
N TYR A 77 1.47 -1.01 11.92
CA TYR A 77 2.03 -1.63 10.74
C TYR A 77 2.97 -0.63 10.08
N THR A 78 4.21 -1.07 9.86
CA THR A 78 5.21 -0.29 9.12
C THR A 78 4.89 -0.28 7.63
N TYR A 79 5.56 0.58 6.86
CA TYR A 79 5.40 0.57 5.40
C TYR A 79 5.74 -0.81 4.82
N MET A 80 6.83 -1.41 5.29
CA MET A 80 7.22 -2.76 4.88
C MET A 80 6.17 -3.82 5.26
N ASP A 81 5.57 -3.73 6.44
CA ASP A 81 4.49 -4.65 6.83
C ASP A 81 3.26 -4.52 5.94
N CYS A 82 2.88 -3.28 5.57
CA CYS A 82 1.77 -3.01 4.67
C CYS A 82 2.09 -3.48 3.25
N LYS A 83 3.31 -3.26 2.76
CA LYS A 83 3.79 -3.69 1.44
C LYS A 83 3.78 -5.21 1.30
N ASN A 84 4.27 -5.92 2.31
CA ASN A 84 4.23 -7.39 2.34
C ASN A 84 2.80 -7.96 2.38
N ARG A 85 1.81 -7.17 2.79
CA ARG A 85 0.39 -7.55 2.87
C ARG A 85 -0.43 -7.01 1.71
N GLU A 86 0.19 -6.23 0.84
CA GLU A 86 -0.45 -5.67 -0.33
C GLU A 86 -0.90 -6.81 -1.26
N ILE A 87 -2.04 -6.59 -1.91
CA ILE A 87 -2.49 -7.50 -2.95
C ILE A 87 -1.51 -7.43 -4.12
N ASN A 88 -0.83 -8.54 -4.39
CA ASN A 88 0.01 -8.68 -5.57
C ASN A 88 -0.86 -8.70 -6.82
N PHE A 89 -0.99 -7.57 -7.51
CA PHE A 89 -1.72 -7.48 -8.79
C PHE A 89 -1.00 -8.15 -9.97
N GLY A 90 0.01 -8.99 -9.71
CA GLY A 90 0.80 -9.65 -10.76
C GLY A 90 1.74 -8.71 -11.54
N LEU A 91 1.88 -7.46 -11.10
CA LEU A 91 2.77 -6.43 -11.65
C LEU A 91 3.92 -6.03 -10.69
N ASP A 92 4.02 -6.67 -9.52
CA ASP A 92 4.99 -6.32 -8.45
C ASP A 92 6.44 -6.76 -8.76
N LEU A 93 6.80 -6.85 -10.04
CA LEU A 93 8.19 -6.92 -10.51
C LEU A 93 8.81 -5.52 -10.65
N LYS A 94 8.52 -4.60 -9.73
CA LYS A 94 9.25 -3.32 -9.58
C LYS A 94 10.33 -3.37 -8.48
N GLY A 95 10.35 -4.45 -7.70
CA GLY A 95 11.34 -4.72 -6.64
C GLY A 95 12.57 -5.51 -7.09
N GLY A 96 13.09 -5.20 -8.28
CA GLY A 96 14.33 -5.73 -8.85
C GLY A 96 15.07 -4.66 -9.65
#